data_AF-A0ABD6DB79-F1
#
_entry.id   AF-A0ABD6DB79-F1
#
_cell.length_a   1.000
_cell.length_b   1.000
_cell.length_c   1.000
_cell.angle_alpha   90.00
_cell.angle_beta   90.00
_cell.angle_gamma   90.00
#
_symmetry.space_group_name_H-M   'P 1'
#
loop_
_entity.id
_entity.type
_entity.pdbx_description
1 polymer ?
#
loop_
_entity_poly.entity_id
_entity_poly.type
_entity_poly.pdbx_seq_one_letter_code
_entity_poly.pdbx_strand_id
1 'polypeptide(L)'
;MVNRVTQPCFVGECPHDEDPDICEYRHYENLANCPSSRSPHTIRRGSITHHLRRGAPQVVVEGRCNVSADVLEKHYDERSDREKMEARREWLDDAFHGDYQ
;
A
#
# COMPACT_ATOMS: atom_id res chain seq x y z
N MET A 1 17.55 7.46 -9.20
CA MET A 1 17.04 6.95 -7.90
C MET A 1 15.75 7.72 -7.57
N VAL A 2 14.62 7.02 -7.46
CA VAL A 2 13.29 7.64 -7.28
C VAL A 2 13.28 8.64 -6.11
N ASN A 3 13.84 8.24 -4.97
CA ASN A 3 13.90 9.09 -3.76
C ASN A 3 14.58 10.45 -3.97
N ARG A 4 15.55 10.57 -4.90
CA ARG A 4 16.22 11.85 -5.17
C ARG A 4 15.31 12.87 -5.82
N VAL A 5 14.49 12.41 -6.78
CA VAL A 5 13.60 13.28 -7.56
C VAL A 5 12.25 13.49 -6.85
N THR A 6 11.89 12.61 -5.91
CA THR A 6 10.67 12.74 -5.10
C THR A 6 10.88 13.44 -3.77
N GLN A 7 12.11 13.76 -3.37
CA GLN A 7 12.35 14.61 -2.20
C GLN A 7 11.80 16.02 -2.45
N PRO A 8 11.09 16.65 -1.50
CA PRO A 8 10.48 17.98 -1.70
C PRO A 8 11.50 19.05 -2.15
N CYS A 9 12.70 19.01 -1.56
CA CYS A 9 13.79 19.92 -1.88
C CYS A 9 14.40 19.72 -3.29
N PHE A 10 13.90 18.77 -4.09
CA PHE A 10 14.26 18.66 -5.50
C PHE A 10 13.62 19.76 -6.36
N VAL A 11 12.45 20.29 -5.96
CA VAL A 11 11.69 21.30 -6.72
C VAL A 11 11.37 22.56 -5.91
N GLY A 12 11.72 22.61 -4.63
CA GLY A 12 11.43 23.72 -3.73
C GLY A 12 12.29 23.70 -2.48
N GLU A 13 11.81 24.34 -1.42
CA GLU A 13 12.49 24.38 -0.12
C GLU A 13 12.35 23.05 0.64
N CYS A 14 13.30 22.79 1.53
CA CYS A 14 13.22 21.63 2.41
C CYS A 14 12.20 21.89 3.53
N PRO A 15 11.20 21.00 3.73
CA PRO A 15 10.20 21.16 4.80
C PRO A 15 10.76 20.83 6.20
N HIS A 16 12.04 20.47 6.30
CA HIS A 16 12.73 20.18 7.56
C HIS A 16 13.78 21.25 7.90
N ASP A 17 13.76 22.39 7.19
CA ASP A 17 14.71 23.50 7.37
C ASP A 17 16.20 23.10 7.17
N GLU A 18 16.45 22.03 6.41
CA GLU A 18 17.80 21.56 6.06
C GLU A 18 18.28 22.15 4.72
N ASP A 19 19.56 22.52 4.64
CA ASP A 19 20.20 22.96 3.40
C ASP A 19 20.49 21.76 2.47
N PRO A 20 19.88 21.69 1.26
CA PRO A 20 20.07 20.58 0.34
C PRO A 20 21.51 20.36 -0.15
N ASP A 21 22.40 21.34 -0.05
CA ASP A 21 23.80 21.20 -0.50
C ASP A 21 24.66 20.43 0.51
N ILE A 22 24.28 20.43 1.79
CA ILE A 22 25.00 19.76 2.89
C ILE A 22 24.19 18.67 3.61
N CYS A 23 22.91 18.51 3.27
CA CYS A 23 22.02 17.55 3.90
C CYS A 23 22.47 16.09 3.69
N GLU A 24 22.58 15.31 4.78
CA GLU A 24 23.02 13.92 4.74
C GLU A 24 22.13 13.02 3.87
N TYR A 25 20.83 13.33 3.79
CA TYR A 25 19.85 12.58 3.00
C TYR A 25 19.92 12.86 1.50
N ARG A 26 20.85 13.73 1.06
CA ARG A 26 21.13 13.99 -0.36
C ARG A 26 22.25 13.11 -0.90
N HIS A 27 22.95 12.38 -0.03
CA HIS A 27 23.89 11.34 -0.42
C HIS A 27 23.16 10.09 -0.90
N TYR A 28 23.71 9.45 -1.94
CA TYR A 28 23.08 8.32 -2.63
C TYR A 28 22.62 7.20 -1.67
N GLU A 29 23.43 6.90 -0.66
CA GLU A 29 23.20 5.83 0.32
C GLU A 29 22.07 6.15 1.31
N ASN A 30 21.78 7.44 1.53
CA ASN A 30 20.86 7.92 2.57
C ASN A 30 19.56 8.52 2.02
N LEU A 31 19.39 8.56 0.70
CA LEU A 31 18.20 9.14 0.05
C LEU A 31 16.87 8.58 0.59
N ALA A 32 16.84 7.28 0.92
CA ALA A 32 15.66 6.62 1.45
C ALA A 32 15.34 6.98 2.91
N ASN A 33 16.31 7.52 3.65
CA ASN A 33 16.22 7.80 5.09
C ASN A 33 15.71 9.21 5.40
N CYS A 34 15.53 10.07 4.39
CA CYS A 34 14.94 11.40 4.56
C CYS A 34 13.58 11.30 5.30
N PRO A 35 13.26 12.18 6.27
CA PRO A 35 11.97 12.14 6.96
C PRO A 35 10.75 12.34 6.04
N SER A 36 10.94 12.97 4.87
CA SER A 36 9.90 13.06 3.82
C SER A 36 9.77 11.79 2.98
N SER A 37 10.74 10.87 3.03
CA SER A 37 10.69 9.62 2.30
C SER A 37 9.60 8.72 2.86
N ARG A 38 8.83 8.11 1.96
CA ARG A 38 7.83 7.10 2.30
C ARG A 38 8.17 5.82 1.58
N SER A 39 8.16 4.70 2.31
CA SER A 39 8.43 3.39 1.71
C SER A 39 7.38 3.06 0.65
N PRO A 40 7.79 2.66 -0.57
CA PRO A 40 6.86 2.16 -1.58
C PRO A 40 6.00 1.00 -1.09
N HIS A 41 6.50 0.23 -0.10
CA HIS A 41 5.77 -0.87 0.50
C HIS A 41 4.46 -0.42 1.17
N THR A 42 4.42 0.76 1.78
CA THR A 42 3.21 1.30 2.42
C THR A 42 2.12 1.59 1.38
N ILE A 43 2.49 2.17 0.24
CA ILE A 43 1.56 2.45 -0.86
C ILE A 43 1.03 1.14 -1.43
N ARG A 44 1.92 0.17 -1.69
CA ARG A 44 1.56 -1.15 -2.19
C ARG A 44 0.58 -1.87 -1.25
N ARG A 45 0.87 -1.87 0.06
CA ARG A 45 0.00 -2.42 1.10
C ARG A 45 -1.38 -1.76 1.12
N GLY A 46 -1.42 -0.44 1.13
CA GLY A 46 -2.68 0.31 1.10
C GLY A 46 -3.53 -0.01 -0.13
N SER A 47 -2.90 -0.10 -1.30
CA SER A 47 -3.57 -0.46 -2.56
C SER A 47 -4.15 -1.88 -2.54
N ILE A 48 -3.37 -2.87 -2.10
CA ILE A 48 -3.83 -4.26 -1.97
C ILE A 48 -5.00 -4.36 -0.98
N THR A 49 -4.85 -3.77 0.22
CA THR A 49 -5.91 -3.74 1.23
C THR A 49 -7.17 -3.06 0.69
N HIS A 50 -7.04 -1.96 -0.06
CA HIS A 50 -8.18 -1.25 -0.65
C HIS A 50 -8.96 -2.11 -1.64
N HIS A 51 -8.27 -2.86 -2.50
CA HIS A 51 -8.92 -3.80 -3.42
C HIS A 51 -9.71 -4.87 -2.65
N LEU A 52 -9.10 -5.45 -1.62
CA LEU A 52 -9.72 -6.48 -0.79
C LEU A 52 -10.93 -5.97 0.01
N ARG A 53 -10.87 -4.74 0.54
CA ARG A 53 -11.99 -4.09 1.24
C ARG A 53 -13.16 -3.75 0.31
N ARG A 54 -12.91 -3.61 -1.00
CA ARG A 54 -13.97 -3.41 -2.01
C ARG A 54 -14.53 -4.73 -2.57
N GLY A 55 -14.26 -5.86 -1.91
CA GLY A 55 -14.78 -7.16 -2.30
C GLY A 55 -14.09 -7.79 -3.52
N ALA A 56 -12.94 -7.27 -3.96
CA ALA A 56 -12.19 -7.93 -5.02
C ALA A 56 -11.78 -9.35 -4.57
N PRO A 57 -12.07 -10.41 -5.36
CA PRO A 57 -11.68 -11.76 -4.99
C PRO A 57 -10.18 -11.87 -4.80
N GLN A 58 -9.74 -12.60 -3.76
CA GLN A 58 -8.33 -12.67 -3.38
C GLN A 58 -7.45 -13.16 -4.53
N VAL A 59 -7.87 -14.20 -5.26
CA VAL A 59 -7.19 -14.73 -6.46
C VAL A 59 -6.97 -13.67 -7.55
N VAL A 60 -7.90 -12.74 -7.72
CA VAL A 60 -7.75 -11.63 -8.68
C VAL A 60 -6.70 -10.64 -8.19
N VAL A 61 -6.69 -10.34 -6.89
CA VAL A 61 -5.69 -9.46 -6.27
C VAL A 61 -4.29 -10.08 -6.29
N GLU A 62 -4.18 -11.38 -6.02
CA GLU A 62 -2.93 -12.16 -6.10
C GLU A 62 -2.32 -12.08 -7.50
N GLY A 63 -3.11 -12.39 -8.54
CA GLY A 63 -2.68 -12.29 -9.92
C GLY A 63 -2.34 -10.86 -10.35
N ARG A 64 -3.17 -9.88 -9.97
CA ARG A 64 -2.95 -8.47 -10.30
C ARG A 64 -1.68 -7.91 -9.65
N CYS A 65 -1.41 -8.29 -8.41
CA CYS A 65 -0.31 -7.74 -7.63
C CYS A 65 0.95 -8.62 -7.67
N ASN A 66 0.91 -9.79 -8.32
CA ASN A 66 1.98 -10.78 -8.33
C ASN A 66 2.46 -11.10 -6.90
N VAL A 67 1.54 -11.61 -6.08
CA VAL A 67 1.79 -11.97 -4.68
C VAL A 67 1.00 -13.23 -4.35
N SER A 68 1.58 -14.17 -3.61
CA SER A 68 0.85 -15.38 -3.17
C SER A 68 -0.12 -15.05 -2.04
N ALA A 69 -1.13 -15.90 -1.86
CA ALA A 69 -2.07 -15.86 -0.74
C ALA A 69 -1.37 -15.66 0.63
N ASP A 70 -0.39 -16.50 0.94
CA ASP A 70 0.30 -16.47 2.23
C ASP A 70 1.06 -15.15 2.45
N VAL A 71 1.70 -14.61 1.40
CA VAL A 71 2.43 -13.34 1.48
C VAL A 71 1.46 -12.16 1.57
N LEU A 72 0.33 -12.24 0.86
CA LEU A 72 -0.73 -11.24 0.91
C LEU A 72 -1.30 -11.15 2.33
N GLU A 73 -1.67 -12.28 2.93
CA GLU A 73 -2.22 -12.31 4.29
C GLU A 73 -1.20 -11.84 5.34
N LYS A 74 0.06 -12.27 5.23
CA LYS A 74 1.07 -11.96 6.24
C LYS A 74 1.57 -10.51 6.19
N HIS A 75 1.67 -9.91 5.00
CA HIS A 75 2.43 -8.67 4.80
C HIS A 75 1.64 -7.50 4.22
N TYR A 76 0.47 -7.75 3.64
CA TYR A 76 -0.25 -6.75 2.85
C TYR A 76 -1.74 -6.59 3.21
N ASP A 77 -2.43 -7.61 3.70
CA ASP A 77 -3.84 -7.53 4.08
C ASP A 77 -3.99 -6.96 5.50
N GLU A 78 -4.40 -5.69 5.57
CA GLU A 78 -4.63 -4.97 6.83
C GLU A 78 -6.10 -5.04 7.28
N ARG A 79 -6.89 -5.99 6.75
CA ARG A 79 -8.25 -6.25 7.25
C ARG A 79 -8.19 -7.06 8.53
N SER A 80 -8.97 -6.64 9.51
CA SER A 80 -9.28 -7.41 10.71
C SER A 80 -10.07 -8.68 10.40
N ASP A 81 -10.03 -9.66 11.31
CA ASP A 81 -10.82 -10.89 11.16
C ASP A 81 -12.33 -10.62 11.03
N ARG A 82 -12.81 -9.55 11.67
CA ARG A 82 -14.20 -9.09 11.54
C ARG A 82 -14.49 -8.55 10.14
N GLU A 83 -13.65 -7.66 9.60
CA GLU A 83 -13.80 -7.17 8.22
C GLU A 83 -13.75 -8.32 7.20
N LYS A 84 -12.85 -9.31 7.42
CA LYS A 84 -12.81 -10.51 6.58
C LYS A 84 -14.10 -11.33 6.70
N MET A 85 -14.70 -11.41 7.89
CA MET A 85 -15.97 -12.11 8.12
C MET A 85 -17.15 -11.39 7.47
N GLU A 86 -17.24 -10.08 7.62
CA GLU A 86 -18.26 -9.23 6.99
C GLU A 86 -18.19 -9.34 5.46
N ALA A 87 -16.99 -9.25 4.87
CA ALA A 87 -16.81 -9.42 3.43
C ALA A 87 -17.25 -10.81 2.93
N ARG A 88 -17.02 -11.88 3.72
CA ARG A 88 -17.53 -13.23 3.40
C ARG A 88 -19.05 -13.29 3.49
N ARG A 89 -19.64 -12.66 4.51
CA ARG A 89 -21.10 -12.61 4.69
C ARG A 89 -21.77 -11.88 3.54
N GLU A 90 -21.27 -10.71 3.16
CA GLU A 90 -21.77 -9.94 2.02
C GLU A 90 -21.70 -10.76 0.72
N TRP A 91 -20.59 -11.45 0.49
CA TRP A 91 -20.44 -12.32 -0.68
C TRP A 91 -21.42 -13.49 -0.68
N LEU A 92 -21.65 -14.14 0.48
CA LEU A 92 -22.63 -15.22 0.61
C LEU A 92 -24.06 -14.69 0.42
N ASP A 93 -24.39 -13.56 1.01
CA ASP A 93 -25.71 -12.94 0.88
C ASP A 93 -25.98 -12.58 -0.61
N ASP A 94 -25.02 -12.00 -1.32
CA ASP A 94 -25.12 -11.73 -2.77
C ASP A 94 -25.25 -13.01 -3.60
N ALA A 95 -24.43 -14.02 -3.31
CA ALA A 95 -24.42 -15.28 -4.06
C ALA A 95 -25.69 -16.12 -3.87
N PHE A 96 -26.37 -16.00 -2.72
CA PHE A 96 -27.52 -16.85 -2.36
C PHE A 96 -28.86 -16.11 -2.29
N HIS A 97 -28.90 -14.77 -2.33
CA HIS A 97 -30.15 -14.00 -2.39
C HIS A 97 -30.58 -13.60 -3.80
N GLY A 98 -29.76 -13.85 -4.83
CA GLY A 98 -30.16 -13.71 -6.24
C GLY A 98 -31.04 -14.85 -6.77
N ASP A 99 -31.15 -15.98 -6.05
CA ASP A 99 -31.83 -17.20 -6.52
C ASP A 99 -33.32 -17.29 -6.08
N TYR A 100 -33.86 -16.27 -5.43
CA TYR A 100 -35.28 -16.19 -5.03
C TYR A 100 -35.99 -15.01 -5.71
N GLN A 101 -35.91 -14.93 -7.05
CA GLN A 101 -36.80 -14.13 -7.89
C GLN A 101 -37.14 -14.89 -9.18
#